data_AF-A0A554J9Z0-F1
#
_entry.id   AF-A0A554J9Z0-F1
#
_cell.length_a   1.000
_cell.length_b   1.000
_cell.length_c   1.000
_cell.angle_alpha   90.00
_cell.angle_beta   90.00
_cell.angle_gamma   90.00
#
_symmetry.space_group_name_H-M   'P 1'
#
loop_
_entity.id
_entity.type
_entity.pdbx_description
1 polymer ?
#
loop_
_entity_poly.entity_id
_entity_poly.type
_entity_poly.pdbx_seq_one_letter_code
_entity_poly.pdbx_strand_id
1 'polypeptide(L)'
;MLELINPLNLSLVAIGLVVAYWLARWIAPDPSRGIYLIAFFLPFERIPSLELAGFTFKINHFLGILTFVLWLGALLVAKHKLMPHPFTWLIVSLFFSFIISGLGAENSFRQLTVMISLGLMAVLHFVTVGNIRKSEDLKIISRLILISAGLMSLIGLYQFFGDLAGLPLGV
;
A
#
# COMPACT_ATOMS: atom_id res chain seq x y z
N MET A 1 25.31 12.24 0.49
CA MET A 1 24.42 13.35 0.07
C MET A 1 24.70 13.85 -1.35
N LEU A 2 25.95 13.82 -1.86
CA LEU A 2 26.28 14.28 -3.22
C LEU A 2 25.93 13.29 -4.36
N GLU A 3 25.66 12.01 -4.07
CA GLU A 3 25.26 11.01 -5.08
C GLU A 3 23.80 11.16 -5.56
N LEU A 4 22.97 11.96 -4.87
CA LEU A 4 21.58 12.21 -5.23
C LEU A 4 21.42 13.17 -6.43
N ILE A 5 22.49 13.89 -6.81
CA ILE A 5 22.48 14.88 -7.90
C ILE A 5 23.20 14.31 -9.12
N ASN A 6 22.81 13.10 -9.53
CA ASN A 6 23.16 12.58 -10.85
C ASN A 6 21.98 12.91 -11.79
N PRO A 7 22.20 13.45 -13.01
CA PRO A 7 21.11 13.75 -13.96
C PRO A 7 20.14 12.58 -14.18
N LEU A 8 20.64 11.34 -14.12
CA LEU A 8 19.81 10.13 -14.18
C LEU A 8 18.80 10.08 -13.01
N ASN A 9 19.26 10.30 -11.77
CA ASN A 9 18.42 10.30 -10.58
C ASN A 9 17.38 11.44 -10.64
N LEU A 10 17.77 12.60 -11.16
CA LEU A 10 16.85 13.73 -11.32
C LEU A 10 15.71 13.40 -12.30
N SER A 11 16.03 12.72 -13.41
CA SER A 11 15.03 12.28 -14.39
C SER A 11 14.04 11.26 -13.82
N LEU A 12 14.53 10.29 -13.04
CA LEU A 12 13.68 9.28 -12.39
C LEU A 12 12.74 9.91 -11.35
N VAL A 13 13.24 10.86 -10.56
CA VAL A 13 12.41 11.61 -9.60
C VAL A 13 11.35 12.42 -10.33
N ALA A 14 11.70 13.10 -11.42
CA ALA A 14 10.73 13.86 -12.21
C ALA A 14 9.62 12.95 -12.78
N ILE A 15 9.97 11.79 -13.33
CA ILE A 15 8.99 10.80 -13.82
C ILE A 15 8.09 10.33 -12.67
N GLY A 16 8.66 10.00 -11.51
CA GLY A 16 7.91 9.59 -10.33
C GLY A 16 6.91 10.66 -9.87
N LEU A 17 7.31 11.93 -9.85
CA LEU A 17 6.44 13.06 -9.51
C LEU A 17 5.32 13.27 -10.53
N VAL A 18 5.62 13.12 -11.83
CA VAL A 18 4.61 13.21 -12.90
C VAL A 18 3.60 12.08 -12.75
N VAL A 19 4.04 10.84 -12.55
CA VAL A 19 3.16 9.68 -12.32
C VAL A 19 2.31 9.90 -11.06
N ALA A 20 2.92 10.33 -9.96
CA ALA A 20 2.21 10.63 -8.72
C ALA A 20 1.13 11.70 -8.91
N TYR A 21 1.44 12.78 -9.64
CA TYR A 21 0.48 13.84 -9.95
C TYR A 21 -0.70 13.31 -10.79
N TRP A 22 -0.44 12.52 -11.82
CA TRP A 22 -1.49 11.92 -12.65
C TRP A 22 -2.37 10.96 -11.86
N LEU A 23 -1.76 10.10 -11.04
CA LEU A 23 -2.50 9.21 -10.14
C LEU A 23 -3.36 10.01 -9.16
N ALA A 24 -2.79 11.05 -8.55
CA ALA A 24 -3.53 11.91 -7.61
C ALA A 24 -4.74 12.56 -8.28
N ARG A 25 -4.57 13.12 -9.49
CA ARG A 25 -5.65 13.73 -10.27
C ARG A 25 -6.73 12.72 -10.66
N TRP A 26 -6.36 11.46 -10.89
CA TRP A 26 -7.31 10.40 -11.24
C TRP A 26 -8.06 9.84 -10.03
N ILE A 27 -7.41 9.75 -8.86
CA ILE A 27 -7.99 9.25 -7.61
C ILE A 27 -8.84 10.32 -6.91
N ALA A 28 -8.44 11.59 -6.94
CA ALA A 28 -9.10 12.66 -6.19
C ALA A 28 -10.63 12.80 -6.42
N PRO A 29 -11.17 12.64 -7.65
CA PRO A 29 -12.62 12.71 -7.88
C PRO A 29 -13.41 11.56 -7.24
N ASP A 30 -12.78 10.41 -7.02
CA ASP A 30 -13.40 9.21 -6.50
C ASP A 30 -12.32 8.35 -5.78
N PRO A 31 -12.17 8.50 -4.45
CA PRO A 31 -11.11 7.84 -3.71
C PRO A 31 -11.18 6.30 -3.75
N SER A 32 -12.33 5.71 -4.12
CA SER A 32 -12.47 4.26 -4.35
C SER A 32 -11.55 3.75 -5.46
N ARG A 33 -11.18 4.61 -6.42
CA ARG A 33 -10.18 4.29 -7.45
C ARG A 33 -8.81 3.96 -6.86
N GLY A 34 -8.45 4.61 -5.76
CA GLY A 34 -7.21 4.29 -5.03
C GLY A 34 -7.24 2.87 -4.47
N ILE A 35 -8.39 2.44 -3.93
CA ILE A 35 -8.58 1.06 -3.44
C ILE A 35 -8.45 0.05 -4.59
N TYR A 36 -8.97 0.36 -5.77
CA TYR A 36 -8.83 -0.52 -6.94
C TYR A 36 -7.37 -0.71 -7.36
N LEU A 37 -6.58 0.37 -7.36
CA LEU A 37 -5.15 0.27 -7.63
C LEU A 37 -4.44 -0.58 -6.56
N ILE A 38 -4.72 -0.35 -5.28
CA ILE A 38 -4.13 -1.14 -4.20
C ILE A 38 -4.49 -2.62 -4.34
N ALA A 39 -5.75 -2.94 -4.62
CA ALA A 39 -6.20 -4.32 -4.84
C ALA A 39 -5.49 -4.98 -6.03
N PHE A 40 -5.29 -4.25 -7.12
CA PHE A 40 -4.54 -4.75 -8.27
C PHE A 40 -3.07 -5.00 -7.94
N PHE A 41 -2.42 -4.08 -7.21
CA PHE A 41 -0.99 -4.21 -6.85
C PHE A 41 -0.74 -5.13 -5.64
N LEU A 42 -1.77 -5.62 -4.96
CA LEU A 42 -1.65 -6.49 -3.79
C LEU A 42 -0.80 -7.76 -4.07
N PRO A 43 -1.02 -8.52 -5.16
CA PRO A 43 -0.22 -9.72 -5.42
C PRO A 43 1.22 -9.42 -5.85
N PHE A 44 1.49 -8.18 -6.30
CA PHE A 44 2.81 -7.74 -6.74
C PHE A 44 3.76 -7.40 -5.58
N GLU A 45 3.37 -7.66 -4.33
CA GLU A 45 4.21 -7.42 -3.15
C GLU A 45 5.54 -8.18 -3.09
N ARG A 46 5.73 -9.15 -3.99
CA ARG A 46 6.97 -9.91 -4.14
C ARG A 46 7.97 -9.24 -5.10
N ILE A 47 7.58 -8.19 -5.82
CA ILE A 47 8.49 -7.41 -6.67
C ILE A 47 9.48 -6.65 -5.77
N PRO A 48 10.76 -6.53 -6.19
CA PRO A 48 11.78 -5.79 -5.47
C PRO A 48 11.30 -4.39 -5.06
N SER A 49 11.59 -4.08 -3.81
CA SER A 49 11.17 -2.89 -3.09
C SER A 49 12.34 -1.96 -2.85
N LEU A 50 12.07 -0.67 -2.69
CA LEU A 50 13.08 0.30 -2.30
C LEU A 50 13.34 0.19 -0.80
N GLU A 51 14.58 -0.11 -0.42
CA GLU A 51 15.00 0.01 0.98
C GLU A 51 15.44 1.44 1.28
N LEU A 52 14.77 2.08 2.23
CA LEU A 52 15.06 3.45 2.64
C LEU A 52 15.08 3.52 4.17
N ALA A 53 16.23 3.87 4.76
CA ALA A 53 16.42 3.97 6.22
C ALA A 53 16.02 2.72 7.03
N GLY A 54 16.26 1.52 6.48
CA GLY A 54 15.89 0.24 7.11
C GLY A 54 14.41 -0.14 6.96
N PHE A 55 13.64 0.63 6.19
CA PHE A 55 12.26 0.32 5.83
C PHE A 55 12.16 -0.09 4.37
N THR A 56 11.39 -1.14 4.14
CA THR A 56 11.10 -1.66 2.81
C THR A 56 9.86 -0.96 2.23
N PHE A 57 10.06 0.07 1.41
CA PHE A 57 8.98 0.78 0.73
C PHE A 57 8.51 0.01 -0.51
N LYS A 58 7.30 -0.53 -0.42
CA LYS A 58 6.58 -1.15 -1.54
C LYS A 58 5.62 -0.19 -2.21
N ILE A 59 5.27 -0.45 -3.47
CA ILE A 59 4.29 0.34 -4.23
C ILE A 59 2.93 0.47 -3.51
N ASN A 60 2.50 -0.58 -2.78
CA ASN A 60 1.26 -0.55 -1.99
C ASN A 60 1.31 0.46 -0.85
N HIS A 61 2.48 0.69 -0.25
CA HIS A 61 2.63 1.73 0.78
C HIS A 61 2.48 3.12 0.15
N PHE A 62 3.09 3.35 -1.01
CA PHE A 62 2.96 4.61 -1.73
C PHE A 62 1.51 4.89 -2.14
N LEU A 63 0.86 3.93 -2.80
CA LEU A 63 -0.55 4.04 -3.19
C LEU A 63 -1.47 4.18 -1.98
N GLY A 64 -1.16 3.47 -0.89
CA GLY A 64 -1.88 3.54 0.36
C GLY A 64 -1.82 4.93 1.00
N ILE A 65 -0.62 5.51 1.11
CA ILE A 65 -0.41 6.87 1.63
C ILE A 65 -1.09 7.90 0.73
N LEU A 66 -0.91 7.80 -0.58
CA LEU A 66 -1.53 8.71 -1.54
C LEU A 66 -3.06 8.68 -1.42
N THR A 67 -3.65 7.49 -1.40
CA THR A 67 -5.10 7.30 -1.27
C THR A 67 -5.60 7.84 0.08
N PHE A 68 -4.87 7.59 1.17
CA PHE A 68 -5.20 8.10 2.49
C PHE A 68 -5.20 9.63 2.53
N VAL A 69 -4.15 10.28 2.01
CA VAL A 69 -4.05 11.75 1.99
C VAL A 69 -5.19 12.38 1.19
N LEU A 70 -5.52 11.82 0.02
CA LEU A 70 -6.62 12.31 -0.81
C LEU A 70 -7.98 12.08 -0.16
N TRP A 71 -8.20 10.91 0.45
CA TRP A 71 -9.41 10.61 1.19
C TRP A 71 -9.59 11.53 2.41
N LEU A 72 -8.50 11.80 3.14
CA LEU A 72 -8.51 12.74 4.26
C LEU A 72 -8.84 14.16 3.80
N GLY A 73 -8.24 14.62 2.69
CA GLY A 73 -8.59 15.90 2.07
C GLY A 73 -10.07 15.96 1.68
N ALA A 74 -10.61 14.90 1.09
CA ALA A 74 -12.02 14.79 0.75
C ALA A 74 -12.93 14.84 2.00
N LEU A 75 -12.56 14.16 3.09
CA LEU A 75 -13.29 14.23 4.37
C LEU A 75 -13.37 15.66 4.91
N LEU A 76 -12.24 16.36 4.93
CA LEU A 76 -12.13 17.72 5.47
C LEU A 76 -12.90 18.74 4.62
N VAL A 77 -12.84 18.64 3.29
CA VAL A 77 -13.51 19.57 2.36
C VAL A 77 -15.00 19.25 2.19
N ALA A 78 -15.36 17.97 2.04
CA ALA A 78 -16.71 17.54 1.70
C ALA A 78 -17.60 17.20 2.91
N LYS A 79 -17.14 17.47 4.15
CA LYS A 79 -17.83 17.16 5.42
C LYS A 79 -18.37 15.73 5.49
N HIS A 80 -17.68 14.78 4.84
CA HIS A 80 -18.07 13.39 4.88
C HIS A 80 -17.90 12.86 6.31
N LYS A 81 -18.90 12.15 6.83
CA LYS A 81 -18.86 11.58 8.18
C LYS A 81 -18.13 10.24 8.15
N LEU A 82 -17.26 10.03 9.13
CA LEU A 82 -16.71 8.70 9.41
C LEU A 82 -17.87 7.77 9.78
N MET A 83 -18.06 6.71 9.02
CA MET A 83 -19.08 5.72 9.34
C MET A 83 -18.55 4.83 10.49
N PRO A 84 -19.31 4.68 11.59
CA PRO A 84 -18.91 3.79 12.67
C PRO A 84 -18.87 2.36 12.13
N HIS A 85 -17.77 1.64 12.38
CA HIS A 85 -17.58 0.27 11.96
C HIS A 85 -17.62 -0.66 13.19
N PRO A 86 -18.34 -1.81 13.14
CA PRO A 86 -18.49 -2.69 14.29
C PRO A 86 -17.16 -3.25 14.80
N PHE A 87 -16.11 -3.26 13.97
CA PHE A 87 -14.79 -3.75 14.34
C PHE A 87 -13.84 -2.66 14.84
N THR A 88 -14.28 -1.39 14.94
CA THR A 88 -13.43 -0.30 15.43
C THR A 88 -12.90 -0.57 16.84
N TRP A 89 -13.73 -1.12 17.72
CA TRP A 89 -13.31 -1.44 19.09
C TRP A 89 -12.24 -2.56 19.13
N LEU A 90 -12.31 -3.54 18.23
CA LEU A 90 -11.27 -4.57 18.12
C LEU A 90 -9.93 -3.96 17.71
N ILE A 91 -9.94 -3.07 16.71
CA ILE A 91 -8.73 -2.36 16.28
C ILE A 91 -8.16 -1.54 17.43
N VAL A 92 -8.99 -0.78 18.15
CA VAL A 92 -8.56 0.00 19.32
C VAL A 92 -7.98 -0.90 20.41
N SER A 93 -8.63 -2.04 20.69
CA SER A 93 -8.16 -3.00 21.69
C SER A 93 -6.80 -3.63 21.30
N LEU A 94 -6.59 -3.86 20.00
CA LEU A 94 -5.32 -4.32 19.46
C LEU A 94 -4.22 -3.29 19.68
N PHE A 95 -4.46 -2.00 19.38
CA PHE A 95 -3.44 -0.97 19.64
C PHE A 95 -3.16 -0.81 21.13
N PHE A 96 -4.19 -0.92 21.98
CA PHE A 96 -4.02 -0.87 23.42
C PHE A 96 -3.14 -2.03 23.93
N SER A 97 -3.33 -3.25 23.42
CA SER A 97 -2.48 -4.38 23.79
C SER A 97 -1.04 -4.22 23.31
N PHE A 98 -0.82 -3.62 22.12
CA PHE A 98 0.53 -3.28 21.66
C PHE A 98 1.22 -2.23 22.54
N ILE A 99 0.50 -1.21 23.00
CA ILE A 99 1.05 -0.20 23.92
C ILE A 99 1.47 -0.85 25.23
N ILE A 100 0.61 -1.67 25.84
CA ILE A 100 0.92 -2.39 27.08
C ILE A 100 2.12 -3.32 26.88
N SER A 101 2.11 -4.11 25.80
CA SER A 101 3.21 -5.02 25.47
C SER A 101 4.53 -4.28 25.27
N GLY A 102 4.49 -2.98 24.94
CA GLY A 102 5.70 -2.20 24.71
C GLY A 102 6.42 -1.72 25.94
N LEU A 103 5.71 -1.63 27.06
CA LEU A 103 6.33 -1.26 28.32
C LEU A 103 7.35 -2.31 28.79
N GLY A 104 7.25 -3.55 28.30
CA GLY A 104 8.18 -4.65 28.59
C GLY A 104 8.96 -5.17 27.38
N ALA A 105 8.99 -4.44 26.26
CA ALA A 105 9.64 -4.94 25.05
C ALA A 105 11.18 -4.88 25.16
N GLU A 106 11.84 -6.03 25.07
CA GLU A 106 13.31 -6.14 25.03
C GLU A 106 13.93 -5.37 23.85
N ASN A 107 13.20 -5.29 22.73
CA ASN A 107 13.61 -4.54 21.55
C ASN A 107 12.53 -3.51 21.18
N SER A 108 12.58 -2.35 21.84
CA SER A 108 11.63 -1.26 21.64
C SER A 108 11.63 -0.72 20.20
N PHE A 109 12.77 -0.77 19.50
CA PHE A 109 12.87 -0.30 18.12
C PHE A 109 12.06 -1.20 17.16
N ARG A 110 12.27 -2.53 17.24
CA ARG A 110 11.49 -3.49 16.43
C ARG A 110 10.00 -3.37 16.72
N GLN A 111 9.65 -3.21 17.99
CA GLN A 111 8.26 -3.07 18.38
C GLN A 111 7.61 -1.80 17.79
N LEU A 112 8.31 -0.67 17.83
CA LEU A 112 7.85 0.58 17.23
C LEU A 112 7.60 0.40 15.72
N THR A 113 8.52 -0.25 15.00
CA THR A 113 8.35 -0.57 13.57
C THR A 113 7.10 -1.40 13.30
N VAL A 114 6.82 -2.42 14.12
CA VAL A 114 5.61 -3.24 14.01
C VAL A 114 4.35 -2.41 14.28
N MET A 115 4.38 -1.56 15.32
CA MET A 115 3.25 -0.71 15.69
C MET A 115 2.92 0.31 14.60
N ILE A 116 3.93 0.93 13.98
CA ILE A 116 3.75 1.84 12.84
C ILE A 116 3.16 1.10 11.63
N SER A 117 3.68 -0.09 11.32
CA SER A 117 3.20 -0.90 10.19
C SER A 117 1.75 -1.32 10.37
N LEU A 118 1.37 -1.75 11.58
CA LEU A 118 -0.01 -2.05 11.94
C LEU A 118 -0.89 -0.80 11.92
N GLY A 119 -0.37 0.34 12.37
CA GLY A 119 -1.01 1.66 12.27
C GLY A 119 -1.43 1.97 10.85
N LEU A 120 -0.49 1.84 9.92
CA LEU A 120 -0.73 2.00 8.48
C LEU A 120 -1.80 1.04 7.95
N MET A 121 -1.75 -0.25 8.33
CA MET A 121 -2.76 -1.22 7.91
C MET A 121 -4.15 -0.90 8.48
N ALA A 122 -4.25 -0.47 9.73
CA ALA A 122 -5.51 -0.07 10.35
C ALA A 122 -6.10 1.17 9.66
N VAL A 123 -5.26 2.17 9.35
CA VAL A 123 -5.67 3.34 8.57
C VAL A 123 -6.18 2.90 7.20
N LEU A 124 -5.45 2.05 6.48
CA LEU A 124 -5.88 1.55 5.17
C LEU A 124 -7.19 0.77 5.25
N HIS A 125 -7.43 0.02 6.32
CA HIS A 125 -8.71 -0.64 6.54
C HIS A 125 -9.86 0.38 6.61
N PHE A 126 -9.72 1.45 7.41
CA PHE A 126 -10.75 2.49 7.50
C PHE A 126 -10.97 3.22 6.18
N VAL A 127 -9.90 3.53 5.45
CA VAL A 127 -10.00 4.11 4.10
C VAL A 127 -10.73 3.15 3.17
N THR A 128 -10.39 1.87 3.19
CA THR A 128 -11.00 0.85 2.33
C THR A 128 -12.50 0.71 2.61
N VAL A 129 -12.88 0.49 3.87
CA VAL A 129 -14.28 0.35 4.27
C VAL A 129 -15.07 1.64 4.01
N GLY A 130 -14.48 2.81 4.24
CA GLY A 130 -15.14 4.09 3.98
C GLY A 130 -15.38 4.41 2.50
N ASN A 131 -14.65 3.75 1.59
CA ASN A 131 -14.75 3.98 0.14
C ASN A 131 -15.49 2.86 -0.61
N ILE A 132 -15.55 1.64 -0.08
CA ILE A 132 -16.38 0.57 -0.63
C ILE A 132 -17.83 0.82 -0.22
N ARG A 133 -18.66 1.27 -1.17
CA ARG A 133 -20.06 1.64 -0.89
C ARG A 133 -21.05 0.67 -1.51
N LYS A 134 -20.66 -0.03 -2.57
CA LYS A 134 -21.56 -0.87 -3.34
C LYS A 134 -21.01 -2.28 -3.55
N SER A 135 -21.91 -3.22 -3.81
CA SER A 135 -21.53 -4.61 -4.13
C SER A 135 -20.70 -4.70 -5.40
N GLU A 136 -20.89 -3.75 -6.32
CA GLU A 136 -20.13 -3.59 -7.55
C GLU A 136 -18.64 -3.35 -7.27
N ASP A 137 -18.32 -2.53 -6.26
CA ASP A 137 -16.94 -2.22 -5.88
C ASP A 137 -16.22 -3.49 -5.42
N LEU A 138 -16.90 -4.35 -4.65
CA LEU A 138 -16.36 -5.65 -4.22
C LEU A 138 -16.13 -6.60 -5.40
N LYS A 139 -17.04 -6.63 -6.38
CA LYS A 139 -16.86 -7.42 -7.61
C LYS A 139 -15.66 -6.94 -8.42
N ILE A 140 -15.47 -5.63 -8.52
CA ILE A 140 -14.32 -5.02 -9.20
C ILE A 140 -13.02 -5.39 -8.46
N ILE A 141 -12.97 -5.19 -7.14
CA ILE A 141 -11.81 -5.53 -6.31
C ILE A 141 -11.45 -7.01 -6.44
N SER A 142 -12.43 -7.90 -6.30
CA SER A 142 -12.22 -9.35 -6.45
C SER A 142 -11.68 -9.70 -7.83
N ARG A 143 -12.24 -9.13 -8.90
CA ARG A 143 -11.75 -9.34 -10.26
C ARG A 143 -10.32 -8.83 -10.44
N LEU A 144 -9.99 -7.66 -9.91
CA LEU A 144 -8.65 -7.10 -9.99
C LEU A 144 -7.62 -7.99 -9.29
N ILE A 145 -7.93 -8.47 -8.08
CA ILE A 145 -7.09 -9.40 -7.33
C ILE A 145 -6.89 -10.70 -8.12
N LEU A 146 -7.95 -11.26 -8.69
CA LEU A 146 -7.84 -12.49 -9.48
C LEU A 146 -7.00 -12.30 -10.75
N ILE A 147 -7.19 -11.18 -11.45
CA ILE A 147 -6.38 -10.86 -12.64
C ILE A 147 -4.91 -10.70 -12.26
N SER A 148 -4.60 -9.90 -11.24
CA SER A 148 -3.21 -9.66 -10.84
C SER A 148 -2.56 -10.90 -10.24
N ALA A 149 -3.29 -11.73 -9.49
CA ALA A 149 -2.81 -13.02 -9.04
C ALA A 149 -2.54 -13.98 -10.20
N GLY A 150 -3.39 -13.96 -11.23
CA GLY A 150 -3.17 -14.71 -12.48
C GLY A 150 -1.89 -14.27 -13.19
N LEU A 151 -1.67 -12.95 -13.33
CA LEU A 151 -0.44 -12.39 -13.91
C LEU A 151 0.80 -12.79 -13.11
N MET A 152 0.75 -12.68 -11.78
CA MET A 152 1.87 -13.09 -10.92
C MET A 152 2.12 -14.59 -10.98
N SER A 153 1.08 -15.40 -11.14
CA SER A 153 1.22 -16.85 -11.34
C SER A 153 1.92 -17.15 -12.65
N LEU A 154 1.59 -16.44 -13.74
CA LEU A 154 2.28 -16.59 -15.03
C LEU A 154 3.75 -16.18 -14.95
N ILE A 155 4.05 -15.07 -14.27
CA ILE A 155 5.44 -14.63 -14.04
C ILE A 155 6.20 -15.67 -13.20
N GLY A 156 5.59 -16.17 -12.13
CA GLY A 156 6.18 -17.20 -11.28
C GLY A 156 6.44 -18.52 -12.03
N LEU A 157 5.52 -18.94 -12.91
CA LEU A 157 5.73 -20.10 -13.77
C LEU A 157 6.87 -19.86 -14.78
N TYR A 158 6.94 -18.68 -15.38
CA TYR A 158 8.04 -18.31 -16.26
C TYR A 158 9.40 -18.37 -15.54
N GLN A 159 9.49 -17.81 -14.33
CA GLN A 159 10.69 -17.88 -13.50
C GLN A 159 11.05 -19.34 -13.16
N PHE A 160 10.06 -20.12 -12.71
CA PHE A 160 10.25 -21.54 -12.37
C PHE A 160 10.82 -22.37 -13.53
N PHE A 161 10.24 -22.23 -14.73
CA PHE A 161 10.75 -22.95 -15.91
C PHE A 161 12.08 -22.39 -16.40
N GLY A 162 12.33 -21.09 -16.26
CA GLY A 162 13.62 -20.47 -16.57
C GLY A 162 14.74 -21.02 -15.68
N ASP A 163 14.48 -21.15 -14.39
CA ASP A 163 15.42 -21.73 -13.43
C ASP A 163 15.72 -23.20 -13.75
N LEU A 164 14.69 -23.99 -14.11
CA LEU A 164 14.88 -25.38 -14.56
C LEU A 164 15.69 -25.49 -15.85
N ALA A 165 15.57 -24.52 -16.76
CA ALA A 165 16.33 -24.47 -18.00
C ALA A 165 17.77 -23.96 -17.82
N GLY A 166 18.17 -23.59 -16.59
CA GLY A 166 19.48 -23.01 -16.31
C GLY A 166 19.67 -21.61 -16.88
N LEU A 167 18.58 -20.89 -17.15
CA LEU A 167 18.69 -19.47 -17.48
C LEU A 167 19.28 -18.74 -16.28
N PRO A 168 20.22 -17.79 -16.47
CA PRO A 168 20.71 -16.99 -15.36
C PRO A 168 19.51 -16.31 -14.71
N LEU A 169 19.46 -16.36 -13.37
CA LEU A 169 18.45 -15.68 -12.55
C LEU A 169 18.35 -14.23 -13.04
N GLY A 170 17.31 -13.97 -13.83
CA GLY A 170 17.03 -12.64 -14.34
C GLY A 170 16.70 -11.76 -13.15
N VAL A 171 17.52 -10.72 -12.97
CA VAL A 171 17.39 -9.58 -12.04
C VAL A 171 15.97 -9.36 -11.51
#